data_AF-A0AAC8Q7H7-F1
#
_entry.id   AF-A0AAC8Q7H7-F1
#
_cell.length_a   1.000
_cell.length_b   1.000
_cell.length_c   1.000
_cell.angle_alpha   90.00
_cell.angle_beta   90.00
_cell.angle_gamma   90.00
#
_symmetry.space_group_name_H-M   'P 1'
#
loop_
_entity.id
_entity.type
_entity.pdbx_description
1 polymer ?
#
loop_
_entity_poly.entity_id
_entity_poly.type
_entity_poly.pdbx_seq_one_letter_code
_entity_poly.pdbx_strand_id
1 'polypeptide(L)'
;MRIDITALRRLDQVKAVSLETMLNDSASLNGFIARNSLCQINTSTTEYNPASIWNPDVVNPRGSLLIEIAEWFFRNYTAGYIVGMLCHEVGAHYMADHALRVQPVSPLPGLVARPITHAVQAVPRSRQNSEEQLKDRASQVQDAATNWSYTASDAKQPDHIFASCYGYARYHYYRGLMIEFAEIIALYRRNDPDSFAAQDLPDLIDCWLMDISSILATKDARGWGPAYAWWVSTAYAAHLARLKADVNVLTADADVRAAVQNTQNKSSARVFADYGQMIPRLFM
;
A
#
# COMPACT_ATOMS: atom_id res chain seq x y z
N MET A 1 -3.52 -17.13 11.98
CA MET A 1 -4.68 -16.25 11.69
C MET A 1 -5.76 -17.11 11.02
N ARG A 2 -7.04 -16.78 11.15
CA ARG A 2 -8.12 -17.36 10.32
C ARG A 2 -8.55 -16.32 9.30
N ILE A 3 -8.79 -16.71 8.06
CA ILE A 3 -9.21 -15.81 6.98
C ILE A 3 -10.67 -16.13 6.62
N ASP A 4 -11.49 -15.10 6.52
CA ASP A 4 -12.85 -15.20 5.97
C ASP A 4 -13.00 -14.24 4.79
N ILE A 5 -13.09 -14.81 3.59
CA ILE A 5 -13.28 -14.09 2.32
C ILE A 5 -14.57 -14.54 1.62
N THR A 6 -15.55 -15.03 2.40
CA THR A 6 -16.79 -15.60 1.86
C THR A 6 -17.54 -14.61 0.96
N ALA A 7 -17.51 -13.31 1.30
CA ALA A 7 -18.13 -12.26 0.49
C ALA A 7 -17.48 -12.17 -0.90
N LEU A 8 -16.15 -12.14 -0.97
CA LEU A 8 -15.40 -12.05 -2.22
C LEU A 8 -15.61 -13.27 -3.12
N ARG A 9 -15.64 -14.47 -2.53
CA ARG A 9 -15.88 -15.73 -3.26
C ARG A 9 -17.20 -15.75 -4.02
N ARG A 10 -18.23 -15.05 -3.53
CA ARG A 10 -19.53 -14.92 -4.22
C ARG A 10 -19.46 -14.00 -5.44
N LEU A 11 -18.50 -13.10 -5.49
CA LEU A 11 -18.33 -12.15 -6.60
C LEU A 11 -17.41 -12.72 -7.68
N ASP A 12 -16.30 -13.32 -7.28
CA ASP A 12 -15.29 -13.94 -8.15
C ASP A 12 -14.48 -14.97 -7.34
N GLN A 13 -14.78 -16.25 -7.56
CA GLN A 13 -14.17 -17.36 -6.81
C GLN A 13 -12.67 -17.48 -7.06
N VAL A 14 -12.20 -17.24 -8.30
CA VAL A 14 -10.78 -17.41 -8.66
C VAL A 14 -9.97 -16.30 -8.01
N LYS A 15 -10.37 -15.03 -8.22
CA LYS A 15 -9.70 -13.87 -7.65
C LYS A 15 -9.68 -13.90 -6.12
N ALA A 16 -10.78 -14.34 -5.50
CA ALA A 16 -10.86 -14.46 -4.06
C ALA A 16 -9.87 -15.50 -3.51
N VAL A 17 -9.71 -16.66 -4.16
CA VAL A 17 -8.71 -17.67 -3.77
C VAL A 17 -7.29 -17.11 -3.87
N SER A 18 -6.97 -16.38 -4.93
CA SER A 18 -5.66 -15.72 -5.07
C SER A 18 -5.35 -14.77 -3.89
N LEU A 19 -6.34 -13.99 -3.44
CA LEU A 19 -6.19 -13.11 -2.29
C LEU A 19 -6.01 -13.88 -0.97
N GLU A 20 -6.79 -14.95 -0.76
CA GLU A 20 -6.64 -15.79 0.43
C GLU A 20 -5.26 -16.45 0.50
N THR A 21 -4.76 -16.95 -0.63
CA THR A 21 -3.39 -17.47 -0.75
C THR A 21 -2.37 -16.42 -0.34
N MET A 22 -2.48 -15.21 -0.87
CA MET A 22 -1.56 -14.12 -0.53
C MET A 22 -1.59 -13.75 0.95
N LEU A 23 -2.78 -13.64 1.54
CA LEU A 23 -2.93 -13.33 2.96
C LEU A 23 -2.39 -14.46 3.87
N ASN A 24 -2.60 -15.72 3.47
CA ASN A 24 -2.11 -16.88 4.22
C ASN A 24 -0.59 -17.01 4.20
N ASP A 25 0.05 -16.67 3.08
CA ASP A 25 1.50 -16.88 2.91
C ASP A 25 2.34 -15.66 3.30
N SER A 26 1.69 -14.57 3.69
CA SER A 26 2.38 -13.38 4.17
C SER A 26 3.00 -13.57 5.54
N ALA A 27 4.33 -13.58 5.59
CA ALA A 27 5.09 -13.61 6.82
C ALA A 27 4.84 -12.34 7.67
N SER A 28 4.72 -11.17 7.03
CA SER A 28 4.45 -9.92 7.73
C SER A 28 3.08 -9.92 8.40
N LEU A 29 2.02 -10.32 7.69
CA LEU A 29 0.67 -10.40 8.26
C LEU A 29 0.59 -11.44 9.36
N ASN A 30 1.12 -12.64 9.13
CA ASN A 30 1.10 -13.72 10.12
C ASN A 30 1.95 -13.44 11.35
N GLY A 31 3.06 -12.70 11.19
CA GLY A 31 3.90 -12.24 12.29
C GLY A 31 3.24 -11.12 13.08
N PHE A 32 2.43 -10.29 12.42
CA PHE A 32 1.76 -9.14 13.01
C PHE A 32 0.45 -9.50 13.72
N ILE A 33 -0.48 -10.15 13.03
CA ILE A 33 -1.81 -10.48 13.55
C ILE A 33 -1.69 -11.60 14.60
N ALA A 34 -2.30 -11.40 15.76
CA ALA A 34 -2.22 -12.34 16.86
C ALA A 34 -2.76 -13.73 16.48
N ARG A 35 -2.21 -14.77 17.13
CA ARG A 35 -2.70 -16.14 16.95
C ARG A 35 -4.19 -16.19 17.35
N ASN A 36 -4.98 -16.92 16.57
CA ASN A 36 -6.45 -17.06 16.71
C ASN A 36 -7.31 -15.82 16.35
N SER A 37 -6.72 -14.71 15.90
CA SER A 37 -7.45 -13.58 15.32
C SER A 37 -8.08 -13.96 13.96
N LEU A 38 -9.19 -13.28 13.64
CA LEU A 38 -9.88 -13.36 12.35
C LEU A 38 -9.45 -12.20 11.46
N CYS A 39 -9.08 -12.47 10.21
CA CYS A 39 -9.00 -11.48 9.14
C CYS A 39 -10.20 -11.70 8.21
N GLN A 40 -11.19 -10.83 8.28
CA GLN A 40 -12.40 -10.92 7.45
C GLN A 40 -12.38 -9.84 6.39
N ILE A 41 -12.65 -10.22 5.14
CA ILE A 41 -12.80 -9.29 4.03
C ILE A 41 -14.24 -9.35 3.51
N ASN A 42 -14.94 -8.24 3.71
CA ASN A 42 -16.30 -8.02 3.26
C ASN A 42 -16.33 -7.12 2.02
N THR A 43 -17.49 -7.09 1.38
CA THR A 43 -17.73 -6.25 0.21
C THR A 43 -18.74 -5.16 0.56
N SER A 44 -18.45 -3.93 0.17
CA SER A 44 -19.41 -2.83 0.30
C SER A 44 -19.99 -2.47 -1.06
N THR A 45 -21.27 -2.11 -1.07
CA THR A 45 -21.92 -1.46 -2.23
C THR A 45 -21.69 0.04 -2.27
N THR A 46 -21.09 0.63 -1.23
CA THR A 46 -20.69 2.04 -1.23
C THR A 46 -19.44 2.23 -2.08
N GLU A 47 -19.53 3.01 -3.16
CA GLU A 47 -18.46 3.14 -4.16
C GLU A 47 -17.44 4.26 -3.84
N TYR A 48 -17.61 4.99 -2.73
CA TYR A 48 -16.82 6.19 -2.44
C TYR A 48 -15.37 5.90 -2.02
N ASN A 49 -15.15 4.82 -1.24
CA ASN A 49 -13.83 4.39 -0.80
C ASN A 49 -13.53 3.00 -1.38
N PRO A 50 -12.39 2.80 -2.08
CA PRO A 50 -12.08 1.51 -2.69
C PRO A 50 -11.90 0.39 -1.67
N ALA A 51 -11.28 0.70 -0.54
CA ALA A 51 -11.13 -0.18 0.59
C ALA A 51 -11.15 0.62 1.89
N SER A 52 -11.38 -0.07 3.01
CA SER A 52 -11.27 0.50 4.35
C SER A 52 -10.96 -0.61 5.34
N ILE A 53 -10.27 -0.27 6.41
CA ILE A 53 -9.78 -1.22 7.41
C ILE A 53 -10.05 -0.75 8.83
N TRP A 54 -10.40 -1.69 9.68
CA TRP A 54 -10.47 -1.44 11.11
C TRP A 54 -10.23 -2.70 11.92
N ASN A 55 -9.78 -2.50 13.15
CA ASN A 55 -9.67 -3.56 14.14
C ASN A 55 -10.84 -3.40 15.12
N PRO A 56 -11.79 -4.35 15.18
CA PRO A 56 -12.91 -4.29 16.11
C PRO A 56 -12.47 -4.42 17.57
N ASP A 57 -11.28 -4.98 17.82
CA ASP A 57 -10.69 -5.10 19.15
C ASP A 57 -9.76 -3.90 19.42
N VAL A 58 -10.34 -2.85 19.99
CA VAL A 58 -9.60 -1.64 20.39
C VAL A 58 -8.61 -1.88 21.53
N VAL A 59 -8.71 -3.00 22.25
CA VAL A 59 -7.83 -3.35 23.37
C VAL A 59 -6.61 -4.12 22.87
N ASN A 60 -6.80 -5.02 21.91
CA ASN A 60 -5.71 -5.76 21.27
C ASN A 60 -5.40 -5.15 19.90
N PRO A 61 -4.39 -4.26 19.76
CA PRO A 61 -4.04 -3.64 18.49
C PRO A 61 -3.46 -4.62 17.46
N ARG A 62 -3.23 -5.89 17.84
CA ARG A 62 -2.86 -7.01 16.95
C ARG A 62 -4.02 -8.01 16.78
N GLY A 63 -5.23 -7.59 17.13
CA GLY A 63 -6.44 -8.41 17.18
C GLY A 63 -6.98 -8.79 15.80
N SER A 64 -8.28 -9.01 15.72
CA SER A 64 -8.94 -9.29 14.44
C SER A 64 -8.85 -8.09 13.50
N LEU A 65 -8.91 -8.37 12.21
CA LEU A 65 -8.86 -7.37 11.15
C LEU A 65 -10.12 -7.48 10.31
N LEU A 66 -10.81 -6.36 10.13
CA LEU A 66 -11.96 -6.26 9.24
C LEU A 66 -11.58 -5.32 8.10
N ILE A 67 -11.75 -5.80 6.88
CA ILE A 67 -11.49 -5.07 5.65
C ILE A 67 -12.77 -5.03 4.86
N GLU A 68 -13.18 -3.86 4.40
CA GLU A 68 -14.22 -3.68 3.40
C GLU A 68 -13.57 -3.30 2.08
N ILE A 69 -13.99 -3.95 1.00
CA ILE A 69 -13.61 -3.60 -0.37
C ILE A 69 -14.88 -3.23 -1.13
N ALA A 70 -14.86 -2.11 -1.83
CA ALA A 70 -15.98 -1.74 -2.70
C ALA A 70 -16.13 -2.79 -3.83
N GLU A 71 -17.34 -3.33 -3.97
CA GLU A 71 -17.65 -4.44 -4.89
C GLU A 71 -17.25 -4.12 -6.33
N TRP A 72 -17.50 -2.87 -6.76
CA TRP A 72 -17.13 -2.44 -8.11
C TRP A 72 -15.62 -2.58 -8.35
N PHE A 73 -14.79 -2.14 -7.40
CA PHE A 73 -13.35 -2.27 -7.53
C PHE A 73 -12.95 -3.74 -7.62
N PHE A 74 -13.46 -4.58 -6.72
CA PHE A 74 -13.18 -6.01 -6.73
C PHE A 74 -13.53 -6.68 -8.05
N ARG A 75 -14.65 -6.29 -8.69
CA ARG A 75 -15.06 -6.85 -9.98
C ARG A 75 -14.20 -6.40 -11.15
N ASN A 76 -13.81 -5.13 -11.18
CA ASN A 76 -13.25 -4.50 -12.39
C ASN A 76 -11.72 -4.46 -12.41
N TYR A 77 -11.07 -4.54 -11.25
CA TYR A 77 -9.62 -4.55 -11.17
C TYR A 77 -9.07 -5.98 -11.10
N THR A 78 -7.82 -6.15 -11.54
CA THR A 78 -7.08 -7.40 -11.43
C THR A 78 -6.80 -7.76 -9.97
N ALA A 79 -6.41 -9.00 -9.70
CA ALA A 79 -6.04 -9.39 -8.33
C ALA A 79 -4.87 -8.52 -7.84
N GLY A 80 -3.91 -8.22 -8.72
CA GLY A 80 -2.78 -7.32 -8.44
C GLY A 80 -3.18 -5.95 -7.90
N TYR A 81 -4.13 -5.28 -8.55
CA TYR A 81 -4.64 -3.99 -8.07
C TYR A 81 -5.36 -4.10 -6.72
N ILE A 82 -6.14 -5.17 -6.51
CA ILE A 82 -6.81 -5.40 -5.22
C ILE A 82 -5.79 -5.65 -4.12
N VAL A 83 -4.74 -6.43 -4.40
CA VAL A 83 -3.60 -6.62 -3.50
C VAL A 83 -2.92 -5.30 -3.17
N GLY A 84 -2.80 -4.39 -4.15
CA GLY A 84 -2.26 -3.04 -3.93
C GLY A 84 -3.12 -2.22 -2.96
N MET A 85 -4.45 -2.28 -3.10
CA MET A 85 -5.37 -1.64 -2.14
C MET A 85 -5.24 -2.25 -0.74
N LEU A 86 -5.11 -3.58 -0.64
CA LEU A 86 -4.85 -4.23 0.65
C LEU A 86 -3.51 -3.84 1.25
N CYS A 87 -2.47 -3.63 0.44
CA CYS A 87 -1.18 -3.13 0.92
C CYS A 87 -1.32 -1.74 1.54
N HIS A 88 -2.14 -0.86 0.95
CA HIS A 88 -2.43 0.47 1.49
C HIS A 88 -3.04 0.31 2.88
N GLU A 89 -4.18 -0.37 2.95
CA GLU A 89 -4.94 -0.51 4.18
C GLU A 89 -4.12 -1.17 5.30
N VAL A 90 -3.48 -2.29 5.01
CA VAL A 90 -2.75 -3.04 6.04
C VAL A 90 -1.38 -2.42 6.32
N GLY A 91 -0.62 -2.10 5.29
CA GLY A 91 0.76 -1.64 5.41
C GLY A 91 0.85 -0.17 5.81
N ALA A 92 0.11 0.71 5.14
CA ALA A 92 0.16 2.15 5.38
C ALA A 92 -0.61 2.55 6.66
N HIS A 93 -1.72 1.89 6.99
CA HIS A 93 -2.47 2.17 8.23
C HIS A 93 -2.12 1.19 9.34
N TYR A 94 -2.63 -0.04 9.27
CA TYR A 94 -2.71 -0.92 10.45
C TYR A 94 -1.35 -1.29 11.05
N MET A 95 -0.44 -1.81 10.23
CA MET A 95 0.88 -2.24 10.66
C MET A 95 1.78 -1.06 11.05
N ALA A 96 1.78 0.00 10.23
CA ALA A 96 2.58 1.18 10.50
C ALA A 96 2.14 1.90 11.78
N ASP A 97 0.84 2.06 12.02
CA ASP A 97 0.33 2.67 13.24
C ASP A 97 0.80 1.94 14.49
N HIS A 98 0.70 0.61 14.50
CA HIS A 98 1.17 -0.18 15.62
C HIS A 98 2.68 -0.08 15.81
N ALA A 99 3.46 -0.24 14.73
CA ALA A 99 4.91 -0.20 14.80
C ALA A 99 5.44 1.16 15.29
N LEU A 100 4.76 2.25 14.92
CA LEU A 100 5.11 3.60 15.33
C LEU A 100 4.66 3.93 16.76
N ARG A 101 3.55 3.34 17.24
CA ARG A 101 3.05 3.56 18.62
C ARG A 101 3.84 2.78 19.69
N VAL A 102 4.48 1.65 19.37
CA VAL A 102 4.96 0.65 20.37
C VAL A 102 6.47 0.69 20.70
N GLN A 103 7.32 1.56 20.15
CA GLN A 103 8.78 1.43 20.35
C GLN A 103 9.26 1.63 21.81
N PRO A 104 9.84 0.58 22.45
CA PRO A 104 11.23 0.22 22.16
C PRO A 104 11.51 -1.29 22.22
N VAL A 105 10.69 -2.13 21.58
CA VAL A 105 11.02 -3.56 21.46
C VAL A 105 11.56 -3.81 20.05
N SER A 106 12.57 -4.67 19.93
CA SER A 106 13.21 -5.12 18.68
C SER A 106 12.25 -5.18 17.48
N PRO A 107 12.76 -4.96 16.24
CA PRO A 107 11.94 -5.13 15.03
C PRO A 107 11.10 -6.40 15.16
N LEU A 108 9.77 -6.24 15.08
CA LEU A 108 8.83 -7.33 15.29
C LEU A 108 9.25 -8.53 14.43
N PRO A 109 9.37 -9.74 14.98
CA PRO A 109 9.75 -10.91 14.20
C PRO A 109 8.80 -11.09 13.02
N GLY A 110 9.32 -11.03 11.79
CA GLY A 110 8.53 -11.13 10.55
C GLY A 110 8.07 -9.81 9.95
N LEU A 111 8.16 -8.69 10.67
CA LEU A 111 7.95 -7.36 10.10
C LEU A 111 9.22 -6.97 9.34
N VAL A 112 9.31 -7.35 8.07
CA VAL A 112 10.48 -7.00 7.27
C VAL A 112 10.41 -5.52 6.93
N ALA A 113 10.93 -4.68 7.82
CA ALA A 113 11.47 -3.39 7.42
C ALA A 113 12.64 -3.70 6.48
N ARG A 114 12.32 -3.93 5.19
CA ARG A 114 13.32 -4.18 4.15
C ARG A 114 14.32 -3.03 4.18
N PRO A 115 15.62 -3.31 4.00
CA PRO A 115 16.69 -2.40 4.38
C PRO A 115 16.41 -0.98 3.88
N ILE A 116 16.50 -0.03 4.81
CA ILE A 116 16.41 1.37 4.45
C ILE A 116 17.77 1.77 3.89
N THR A 117 17.83 1.92 2.58
CA THR A 117 19.05 2.01 1.77
C THR A 117 19.69 3.39 1.76
N HIS A 118 19.01 4.38 2.33
CA HIS A 118 19.53 5.73 2.49
C HIS A 118 19.53 6.09 3.96
N ALA A 119 20.48 6.94 4.37
CA ALA A 119 20.41 7.64 5.63
C ALA A 119 19.08 8.41 5.64
N VAL A 120 18.05 7.77 6.20
CA VAL A 120 16.81 8.43 6.60
C VAL A 120 17.27 9.63 7.39
N GLN A 121 16.77 10.83 7.07
CA GLN A 121 16.80 11.90 8.05
C GLN A 121 16.13 11.33 9.29
N ALA A 122 16.94 10.90 10.26
CA ALA A 122 16.46 10.29 11.46
C ALA A 122 15.70 11.39 12.19
N VAL A 123 14.40 11.46 11.95
CA VAL A 123 13.49 12.24 12.78
C VAL A 123 13.74 11.71 14.20
N PRO A 124 14.20 12.56 15.13
CA PRO A 124 14.70 12.09 16.42
C PRO A 124 13.69 11.19 17.11
N ARG A 125 14.12 9.96 17.43
CA ARG A 125 13.34 8.99 18.20
C ARG A 125 13.21 9.49 19.63
N SER A 126 12.10 10.16 19.94
CA SER A 126 11.63 10.36 21.32
C SER A 126 10.21 9.80 21.45
N ARG A 127 9.89 9.23 22.62
CA ARG A 127 8.69 8.42 22.87
C ARG A 127 7.40 9.24 22.65
N GLN A 128 6.40 8.57 22.07
CA GLN A 128 5.18 9.06 21.40
C GLN A 128 5.45 9.29 19.89
N ASN A 129 5.16 8.28 19.08
CA ASN A 129 5.31 8.20 17.61
C ASN A 129 5.78 9.48 16.88
N SER A 130 6.96 9.41 16.27
CA SER A 130 7.62 10.54 15.61
C SER A 130 6.80 11.19 14.48
N GLU A 131 5.81 10.50 13.89
CA GLU A 131 4.94 11.04 12.83
C GLU A 131 3.69 11.77 13.38
N GLU A 132 3.07 11.30 14.47
CA GLU A 132 1.90 11.98 15.07
C GLU A 132 2.26 13.35 15.61
N GLN A 133 3.44 13.44 16.23
CA GLN A 133 4.00 14.71 16.71
C GLN A 133 4.27 15.71 15.58
N LEU A 134 4.36 15.24 14.34
CA LEU A 134 4.57 16.04 13.14
C LEU A 134 3.27 16.41 12.42
N LYS A 135 2.12 15.81 12.78
CA LYS A 135 0.84 16.08 12.10
C LYS A 135 0.43 17.55 12.17
N ASP A 136 0.57 18.16 13.35
CA ASP A 136 0.11 19.53 13.63
C ASP A 136 1.22 20.59 13.57
N ARG A 137 2.47 20.19 13.27
CA ARG A 137 3.59 21.13 13.20
C ARG A 137 3.64 21.75 11.81
N ALA A 138 3.69 23.09 11.76
CA ALA A 138 3.85 23.85 10.53
C ALA A 138 5.13 23.39 9.77
N SER A 139 4.91 22.57 8.74
CA SER A 139 5.79 22.24 7.62
C SER A 139 7.20 21.71 7.93
N GLN A 140 7.44 20.39 7.92
CA GLN A 140 8.74 19.80 7.49
C GLN A 140 8.60 18.35 6.98
N VAL A 141 7.49 17.98 6.34
CA VAL A 141 7.47 16.68 5.65
C VAL A 141 8.03 16.88 4.25
N GLN A 142 9.28 16.46 4.03
CA GLN A 142 9.92 16.55 2.73
C GLN A 142 10.02 15.16 2.10
N ASP A 143 9.41 14.98 0.94
CA ASP A 143 9.59 13.76 0.18
C ASP A 143 10.99 13.75 -0.45
N ALA A 144 11.85 12.80 -0.07
CA ALA A 144 13.21 12.72 -0.59
C ALA A 144 13.30 12.11 -2.00
N ALA A 145 12.19 11.67 -2.61
CA ALA A 145 12.16 11.29 -4.02
C ALA A 145 11.99 12.50 -4.95
N THR A 146 11.02 13.38 -4.65
CA THR A 146 10.65 14.55 -5.46
C THR A 146 11.25 15.87 -4.96
N ASN A 147 11.73 15.91 -3.71
CA ASN A 147 12.08 17.09 -2.93
C ASN A 147 10.90 18.03 -2.60
N TRP A 148 9.65 17.61 -2.81
CA TRP A 148 8.47 18.41 -2.47
C TRP A 148 8.26 18.47 -0.96
N SER A 149 7.66 19.57 -0.49
CA SER A 149 7.42 19.81 0.93
C SER A 149 5.93 19.91 1.23
N TYR A 150 5.53 19.36 2.37
CA TYR A 150 4.15 19.28 2.82
C TYR A 150 4.00 19.71 4.27
N THR A 151 2.84 20.27 4.56
CA THR A 151 2.26 20.27 5.91
C THR A 151 1.30 19.10 5.97
N ALA A 152 1.55 18.12 6.85
CA ALA A 152 0.77 16.88 6.88
C ALA A 152 -0.72 17.14 7.19
N SER A 153 -1.03 18.13 8.02
CA SER A 153 -2.41 18.55 8.33
C SER A 153 -3.19 19.13 7.13
N ASP A 154 -2.54 19.44 6.02
CA ASP A 154 -3.26 19.89 4.80
C ASP A 154 -3.95 18.73 4.08
N ALA A 155 -3.55 17.49 4.35
CA ALA A 155 -4.15 16.30 3.76
C ALA A 155 -5.44 15.91 4.48
N LYS A 156 -6.36 15.22 3.77
CA LYS A 156 -7.56 14.65 4.41
C LYS A 156 -7.18 13.68 5.53
N GLN A 157 -6.15 12.86 5.30
CA GLN A 157 -5.54 11.98 6.29
C GLN A 157 -4.04 12.25 6.38
N PRO A 158 -3.54 12.89 7.46
CA PRO A 158 -2.13 13.26 7.59
C PRO A 158 -1.14 12.10 7.47
N ASP A 159 -1.55 10.90 7.89
CA ASP A 159 -0.77 9.66 7.76
C ASP A 159 -0.53 9.25 6.30
N HIS A 160 -1.40 9.60 5.35
CA HIS A 160 -1.19 9.32 3.93
C HIS A 160 0.04 10.05 3.38
N ILE A 161 0.32 11.26 3.86
CA ILE A 161 1.52 12.01 3.47
C ILE A 161 2.78 11.26 3.91
N PHE A 162 2.82 10.76 5.14
CA PHE A 162 3.96 9.95 5.63
C PHE A 162 4.07 8.60 4.93
N ALA A 163 2.94 7.99 4.54
CA ALA A 163 2.93 6.76 3.75
C ALA A 163 3.46 6.95 2.32
N SER A 164 3.40 8.18 1.81
CA SER A 164 3.74 8.50 0.42
C SER A 164 5.11 9.18 0.28
N CYS A 165 5.60 9.84 1.32
CA CYS A 165 6.91 10.49 1.31
C CYS A 165 8.04 9.46 1.50
N TYR A 166 8.90 9.34 0.50
CA TYR A 166 10.16 8.60 0.59
C TYR A 166 11.04 9.22 1.68
N GLY A 167 11.45 8.41 2.65
CA GLY A 167 12.22 8.84 3.81
C GLY A 167 11.49 8.70 5.15
N TYR A 168 10.21 8.33 5.13
CA TYR A 168 9.42 8.12 6.36
C TYR A 168 9.17 6.64 6.63
N ALA A 169 9.02 6.29 7.90
CA ALA A 169 8.90 4.90 8.32
C ALA A 169 7.65 4.24 7.75
N ARG A 170 6.51 4.96 7.72
CA ARG A 170 5.26 4.47 7.14
C ARG A 170 5.37 4.12 5.66
N TYR A 171 6.06 4.96 4.87
CA TYR A 171 6.38 4.66 3.47
C TYR A 171 7.13 3.33 3.32
N HIS A 172 8.11 3.07 4.19
CA HIS A 172 8.88 1.83 4.14
C HIS A 172 8.09 0.59 4.57
N TYR A 173 7.13 0.73 5.49
CA TYR A 173 6.19 -0.36 5.81
C TYR A 173 5.27 -0.68 4.64
N TYR A 174 4.68 0.34 4.03
CA TYR A 174 3.80 0.17 2.88
C TYR A 174 4.55 -0.47 1.69
N ARG A 175 5.72 0.07 1.34
CA ARG A 175 6.60 -0.51 0.30
C ARG A 175 7.03 -1.94 0.64
N GLY A 176 7.41 -2.18 1.90
CA GLY A 176 7.90 -3.48 2.35
C GLY A 176 6.87 -4.60 2.15
N LEU A 177 5.62 -4.32 2.52
CA LEU A 177 4.49 -5.23 2.33
C LEU A 177 4.17 -5.43 0.85
N MET A 178 4.20 -4.36 0.03
CA MET A 178 4.02 -4.47 -1.41
C MET A 178 5.05 -5.41 -2.05
N ILE A 179 6.33 -5.31 -1.68
CA ILE A 179 7.37 -6.21 -2.21
C ILE A 179 7.16 -7.66 -1.72
N GLU A 180 6.70 -7.87 -0.49
CA GLU A 180 6.38 -9.22 0.00
C GLU A 180 5.25 -9.86 -0.79
N PHE A 181 4.16 -9.14 -1.05
CA PHE A 181 3.09 -9.67 -1.88
C PHE A 181 3.52 -9.86 -3.33
N ALA A 182 4.40 -9.00 -3.85
CA ALA A 182 4.99 -9.20 -5.17
C ALA A 182 5.80 -10.51 -5.24
N GLU A 183 6.55 -10.86 -4.19
CA GLU A 183 7.27 -12.14 -4.09
C GLU A 183 6.31 -13.33 -4.03
N ILE A 184 5.20 -13.21 -3.29
CA ILE A 184 4.18 -14.26 -3.23
C ILE A 184 3.52 -14.45 -4.62
N ILE A 185 3.11 -13.36 -5.28
CA ILE A 185 2.56 -13.43 -6.64
C ILE A 185 3.57 -14.09 -7.59
N ALA A 186 4.84 -13.68 -7.54
CA ALA A 186 5.89 -14.26 -8.38
C ALA A 186 6.09 -15.76 -8.11
N LEU A 187 6.12 -16.18 -6.85
CA LEU A 187 6.22 -17.57 -6.45
C LEU A 187 5.08 -18.42 -6.99
N TYR A 188 3.84 -17.97 -6.80
CA TYR A 188 2.66 -18.69 -7.28
C TYR A 188 2.62 -18.71 -8.80
N ARG A 189 2.95 -17.62 -9.50
CA ARG A 189 3.03 -17.64 -10.97
C ARG A 189 4.02 -18.66 -11.53
N ARG A 190 5.09 -19.00 -10.79
CA ARG A 190 6.06 -20.04 -11.19
C ARG A 190 5.55 -21.45 -10.91
N ASN A 191 4.87 -21.66 -9.79
CA ASN A 191 4.51 -22.99 -9.29
C ASN A 191 3.08 -23.41 -9.62
N ASP A 192 2.19 -22.43 -9.76
CA ASP A 192 0.77 -22.55 -10.09
C ASP A 192 0.32 -21.32 -10.92
N PRO A 193 0.60 -21.31 -12.23
CA PRO A 193 0.35 -20.16 -13.10
C PRO A 193 -1.13 -19.73 -13.17
N ASP A 194 -2.06 -20.57 -12.77
CA ASP A 194 -3.49 -20.28 -12.77
C ASP A 194 -3.92 -19.49 -11.51
N SER A 195 -3.10 -19.47 -10.46
CA SER A 195 -3.36 -18.72 -9.23
C SER A 195 -3.29 -17.20 -9.42
N PHE A 196 -2.43 -16.70 -10.32
CA PHE A 196 -2.31 -15.27 -10.63
C PHE A 196 -2.02 -15.04 -12.11
N ALA A 197 -2.72 -14.08 -12.69
CA ALA A 197 -2.49 -13.65 -14.07
C ALA A 197 -1.13 -12.98 -14.22
N ALA A 198 -0.58 -13.02 -15.45
CA ALA A 198 0.68 -12.33 -15.76
C ALA A 198 0.66 -10.83 -15.46
N GLN A 199 -0.52 -10.21 -15.54
CA GLN A 199 -0.75 -8.80 -15.32
C GLN A 199 -0.84 -8.43 -13.82
N ASP A 200 -1.06 -9.39 -12.91
CA ASP A 200 -1.25 -9.08 -11.49
C ASP A 200 0.01 -8.49 -10.83
N LEU A 201 1.20 -9.00 -11.17
CA LEU A 201 2.45 -8.47 -10.63
C LEU A 201 2.73 -7.01 -11.08
N PRO A 202 2.70 -6.66 -12.38
CA PRO A 202 2.87 -5.27 -12.80
C PRO A 202 1.75 -4.36 -12.29
N ASP A 203 0.50 -4.85 -12.17
CA ASP A 203 -0.62 -4.06 -11.65
C ASP A 203 -0.48 -3.75 -10.15
N LEU A 204 0.06 -4.67 -9.34
CA LEU A 204 0.39 -4.40 -7.94
C LEU A 204 1.39 -3.24 -7.82
N ILE A 205 2.46 -3.30 -8.62
CA ILE A 205 3.52 -2.27 -8.61
C ILE A 205 2.95 -0.93 -9.10
N ASP A 206 2.17 -0.93 -10.19
CA ASP A 206 1.53 0.28 -10.71
C ASP A 206 0.52 0.86 -9.72
N CYS A 207 -0.28 0.03 -9.06
CA CYS A 207 -1.22 0.44 -8.03
C CYS A 207 -0.51 1.21 -6.91
N TRP A 208 0.56 0.63 -6.36
CA TRP A 208 1.33 1.26 -5.30
C TRP A 208 1.95 2.59 -5.76
N LEU A 209 2.57 2.64 -6.94
CA LEU A 209 3.16 3.86 -7.49
C LEU A 209 2.10 4.93 -7.77
N MET A 210 0.97 4.57 -8.36
CA MET A 210 -0.14 5.49 -8.62
C MET A 210 -0.69 6.06 -7.33
N ASP A 211 -0.88 5.24 -6.31
CA ASP A 211 -1.45 5.64 -5.02
C ASP A 211 -0.58 6.70 -4.32
N ILE A 212 0.69 6.39 -4.03
CA ILE A 212 1.60 7.33 -3.36
C ILE A 212 1.78 8.63 -4.17
N SER A 213 1.86 8.53 -5.50
CA SER A 213 2.05 9.69 -6.37
C SER A 213 0.82 10.59 -6.40
N SER A 214 -0.35 9.98 -6.32
CA SER A 214 -1.64 10.66 -6.28
C SER A 214 -1.84 11.39 -4.97
N ILE A 215 -1.51 10.76 -3.85
CA ILE A 215 -1.55 11.37 -2.52
C ILE A 215 -0.62 12.59 -2.48
N LEU A 216 0.63 12.44 -2.91
CA LEU A 216 1.61 13.53 -2.94
C LEU A 216 1.15 14.70 -3.81
N ALA A 217 0.75 14.43 -5.05
CA ALA A 217 0.37 15.49 -5.97
C ALA A 217 -0.91 16.24 -5.56
N THR A 218 -1.86 15.54 -4.91
CA THR A 218 -3.19 16.11 -4.60
C THR A 218 -3.38 16.47 -3.14
N LYS A 219 -2.38 16.23 -2.28
CA LYS A 219 -2.52 16.27 -0.82
C LYS A 219 -3.69 15.42 -0.35
N ASP A 220 -3.74 14.18 -0.82
CA ASP A 220 -4.79 13.21 -0.49
C ASP A 220 -6.21 13.60 -0.97
N ALA A 221 -6.30 14.51 -1.95
CA ALA A 221 -7.55 14.91 -2.56
C ALA A 221 -7.76 14.18 -3.90
N ARG A 222 -7.91 12.84 -3.85
CA ARG A 222 -7.94 11.94 -5.02
C ARG A 222 -8.82 12.39 -6.20
N GLY A 223 -9.97 13.02 -5.93
CA GLY A 223 -10.86 13.55 -6.98
C GLY A 223 -10.23 14.64 -7.87
N TRP A 224 -9.14 15.27 -7.42
CA TRP A 224 -8.36 16.23 -8.18
C TRP A 224 -7.31 15.59 -9.08
N GLY A 225 -7.09 14.28 -8.98
CA GLY A 225 -6.14 13.52 -9.78
C GLY A 225 -6.04 13.91 -11.26
N PRO A 226 -7.17 14.02 -12.01
CA PRO A 226 -7.17 14.49 -13.39
C PRO A 226 -6.53 15.87 -13.59
N ALA A 227 -6.87 16.83 -12.73
CA ALA A 227 -6.34 18.20 -12.80
C ALA A 227 -4.85 18.26 -12.45
N TYR A 228 -4.37 17.28 -11.68
CA TYR A 228 -2.97 17.18 -11.22
C TYR A 228 -2.18 16.11 -11.97
N ALA A 229 -2.67 15.61 -13.11
CA ALA A 229 -2.07 14.47 -13.80
C ALA A 229 -0.57 14.65 -14.15
N TRP A 230 -0.13 15.88 -14.42
CA TRP A 230 1.28 16.21 -14.62
C TRP A 230 2.12 16.05 -13.34
N TRP A 231 1.62 16.54 -12.20
CA TRP A 231 2.27 16.36 -10.90
C TRP A 231 2.31 14.88 -10.50
N VAL A 232 1.19 14.17 -10.66
CA VAL A 232 1.13 12.72 -10.39
C VAL A 232 2.15 11.96 -11.26
N SER A 233 2.23 12.27 -12.56
CA SER A 233 3.23 11.67 -13.47
C SER A 233 4.67 11.95 -13.03
N THR A 234 4.94 13.16 -12.55
CA THR A 234 6.26 13.56 -12.03
C THR A 234 6.64 12.80 -10.76
N ALA A 235 5.72 12.70 -9.79
CA ALA A 235 5.93 11.93 -8.57
C ALA A 235 6.09 10.44 -8.89
N TYR A 236 5.28 9.89 -9.81
CA TYR A 236 5.38 8.49 -10.25
C TYR A 236 6.77 8.17 -10.78
N ALA A 237 7.30 9.01 -11.67
CA ALA A 237 8.63 8.82 -12.23
C ALA A 237 9.73 8.88 -11.15
N ALA A 238 9.62 9.81 -10.21
CA ALA A 238 10.58 9.94 -9.11
C ALA A 238 10.57 8.70 -8.20
N HIS A 239 9.40 8.24 -7.75
CA HIS A 239 9.29 7.05 -6.90
C HIS A 239 9.65 5.77 -7.62
N LEU A 240 9.31 5.62 -8.91
CA LEU A 240 9.76 4.49 -9.70
C LEU A 240 11.29 4.47 -9.81
N ALA A 241 11.95 5.61 -9.99
CA ALA A 241 13.41 5.68 -10.00
C ALA A 241 14.02 5.22 -8.67
N ARG A 242 13.43 5.63 -7.52
CA ARG A 242 13.86 5.14 -6.19
C ARG A 242 13.61 3.64 -6.04
N LEU A 243 12.46 3.14 -6.48
CA LEU A 243 12.13 1.72 -6.42
C LEU A 243 13.12 0.89 -7.24
N LYS A 244 13.44 1.31 -8.48
CA LYS A 244 14.42 0.64 -9.34
C LYS A 244 15.82 0.63 -8.75
N ALA A 245 16.22 1.70 -8.05
CA ALA A 245 17.51 1.76 -7.36
C ALA A 245 17.57 0.80 -6.16
N ASP A 246 16.46 0.70 -5.41
CA ASP A 246 16.40 -0.09 -4.17
C ASP A 246 16.06 -1.57 -4.40
N VAL A 247 15.43 -1.97 -5.53
CA VAL A 247 14.82 -3.31 -5.66
C VAL A 247 15.78 -4.48 -5.42
N ASN A 248 17.06 -4.33 -5.79
CA ASN A 248 18.07 -5.37 -5.63
C ASN A 248 18.40 -5.72 -4.17
N VAL A 249 18.18 -4.77 -3.27
CA VAL A 249 18.39 -4.93 -1.82
C VAL A 249 17.07 -5.12 -1.08
N LEU A 250 15.95 -4.75 -1.70
CA LEU A 250 14.63 -5.07 -1.18
C LEU A 250 14.33 -6.56 -1.33
N THR A 251 14.63 -7.18 -2.46
CA THR A 251 14.27 -8.59 -2.74
C THR A 251 15.37 -9.33 -3.50
N ALA A 252 15.46 -10.64 -3.25
CA ALA A 252 16.28 -11.57 -4.02
C ALA A 252 15.52 -12.20 -5.21
N ASP A 253 14.19 -12.06 -5.27
CA ASP A 253 13.35 -12.68 -6.30
C ASP A 253 13.62 -12.03 -7.67
N ALA A 254 14.01 -12.87 -8.65
CA ALA A 254 14.38 -12.40 -9.97
C ALA A 254 13.19 -11.84 -10.77
N ASP A 255 12.00 -12.41 -10.60
CA ASP A 255 10.80 -11.99 -11.33
C ASP A 255 10.28 -10.66 -10.80
N VAL A 256 10.33 -10.45 -9.48
CA VAL A 256 9.98 -9.15 -8.88
C VAL A 256 10.95 -8.07 -9.33
N ARG A 257 12.27 -8.35 -9.32
CA ARG A 257 13.28 -7.40 -9.83
C ARG A 257 13.03 -7.09 -11.30
N ALA A 258 12.79 -8.11 -12.13
CA ALA A 258 12.49 -7.92 -13.55
C ALA A 258 11.23 -7.08 -13.75
N ALA A 259 10.16 -7.36 -13.01
CA ALA A 259 8.91 -6.60 -13.09
C ALA A 259 9.13 -5.12 -12.77
N VAL A 260 9.81 -4.82 -11.67
CA VAL A 260 10.15 -3.43 -11.29
C VAL A 260 11.03 -2.74 -12.34
N GLN A 261 12.06 -3.42 -12.86
CA GLN A 261 12.94 -2.83 -13.87
C GLN A 261 12.22 -2.57 -15.20
N ASN A 262 11.26 -3.43 -15.55
CA ASN A 262 10.45 -3.32 -16.76
C ASN A 262 9.30 -2.30 -16.64
N THR A 263 8.89 -1.91 -15.42
CA THR A 263 7.90 -0.85 -15.21
C THR A 263 8.35 0.43 -15.90
N GLN A 264 7.45 1.03 -16.69
CA GLN A 264 7.71 2.26 -17.44
C GLN A 264 7.15 3.47 -16.70
N ASN A 265 7.72 4.65 -16.97
CA ASN A 265 7.12 5.89 -16.51
C ASN A 265 5.73 6.07 -17.14
N LYS A 266 4.81 6.65 -16.36
CA LYS A 266 3.47 6.97 -16.82
C LYS A 266 3.41 8.45 -17.22
N SER A 267 3.01 8.75 -18.45
CA SER A 267 2.83 10.13 -18.92
C SER A 267 1.61 10.78 -18.25
N SER A 268 1.56 12.12 -18.20
CA SER A 268 0.40 12.85 -17.69
C SER A 268 -0.90 12.48 -18.43
N ALA A 269 -0.84 12.27 -19.75
CA ALA A 269 -1.99 11.82 -20.54
C ALA A 269 -2.46 10.42 -20.11
N ARG A 270 -1.53 9.50 -19.80
CA ARG A 270 -1.89 8.17 -19.32
C ARG A 270 -2.45 8.22 -17.91
N VAL A 271 -1.87 9.01 -17.01
CA VAL A 271 -2.42 9.26 -15.67
C VAL A 271 -3.84 9.81 -15.75
N PHE A 272 -4.07 10.81 -16.60
CA PHE A 272 -5.40 11.38 -16.81
C PHE A 272 -6.38 10.31 -17.30
N ALA A 273 -5.97 9.47 -18.26
CA ALA A 273 -6.80 8.38 -18.77
C ALA A 273 -7.15 7.36 -17.68
N ASP A 274 -6.20 6.99 -16.82
CA ASP A 274 -6.44 6.05 -15.72
C ASP A 274 -7.44 6.63 -14.71
N TYR A 275 -7.32 7.91 -14.35
CA TYR A 275 -8.36 8.58 -13.56
C TYR A 275 -9.70 8.65 -14.29
N GLY A 276 -9.70 8.87 -15.60
CA GLY A 276 -10.90 8.88 -16.43
C GLY A 276 -11.72 7.59 -16.34
N GLN A 277 -11.06 6.45 -16.12
CA GLN A 277 -11.72 5.17 -15.85
C GLN A 277 -12.43 5.13 -14.49
N MET A 278 -12.06 6.03 -13.56
CA MET A 278 -12.63 6.17 -12.21
C MET A 278 -13.67 7.30 -12.09
N ILE A 279 -13.59 8.33 -12.95
CA ILE A 279 -14.43 9.56 -12.89
C ILE A 279 -15.95 9.32 -12.90
N PRO A 280 -16.53 8.36 -13.66
CA PRO A 280 -17.98 8.17 -13.68
C PRO A 280 -18.62 7.89 -12.30
N ARG A 281 -17.81 7.66 -11.25
CA ARG A 281 -18.26 7.13 -9.95
C ARG A 281 -17.78 7.92 -8.72
N LEU A 282 -16.92 8.92 -8.90
CA LEU A 282 -16.63 9.89 -7.83
C LEU A 282 -17.73 10.96 -7.69
N PHE A 283 -18.68 11.00 -8.63
CA PHE A 283 -19.74 12.01 -8.74
C PHE A 283 -21.17 11.41 -8.86
N MET A 284 -21.34 10.12 -8.56
CA MET A 284 -22.65 9.49 -8.32
C MET A 284 -22.81 9.21 -6.84
#